data_AF-A0A2V7VPY8-F1
#
_entry.id   AF-A0A2V7VPY8-F1
#
_cell.length_a   1.000
_cell.length_b   1.000
_cell.length_c   1.000
_cell.angle_alpha   90.00
_cell.angle_beta   90.00
_cell.angle_gamma   90.00
#
_symmetry.space_group_name_H-M   'P 1'
#
loop_
_entity.id
_entity.type
_entity.pdbx_description
1 polymer ?
#
loop_
_entity_poly.entity_id
_entity_poly.type
_entity_poly.pdbx_seq_one_letter_code
_entity_poly.pdbx_strand_id
1 'polypeptide(L)'
;MCSLLAALLAASIDGEAALRHASALAALGPHPWGSPRSHPAAEYVAAQLREAGLTEVRLQEFESQGIRGTNVIGVLRAPDPELVVLGAHHDTAPEAPGAYDDGGGVGV
;
A
#
# COMPACT_ATOMS: atom_id res chain seq x y z
N MET A 1 26.87 -1.54 -16.05
CA MET A 1 25.76 -0.73 -16.61
C MET A 1 24.77 -1.54 -17.43
N CYS A 2 25.17 -2.51 -18.27
CA CYS A 2 24.24 -3.28 -19.11
C CYS A 2 23.26 -4.20 -18.34
N SER A 3 23.69 -4.78 -17.21
CA SER A 3 22.85 -5.72 -16.44
C SER A 3 21.74 -5.09 -15.59
N LEU A 4 21.91 -3.84 -15.13
CA LEU A 4 20.89 -3.16 -14.31
C LEU A 4 19.72 -2.70 -15.19
N LEU A 5 20.01 -2.20 -16.40
CA LEU A 5 19.00 -1.82 -17.38
C LEU A 5 18.18 -3.03 -17.85
N ALA A 6 18.83 -4.18 -18.04
CA ALA A 6 18.15 -5.44 -18.37
C ALA A 6 17.27 -5.96 -17.21
N ALA A 7 17.70 -5.80 -15.95
CA ALA A 7 16.88 -6.13 -14.78
C ALA A 7 15.69 -5.18 -14.59
N LEU A 8 15.88 -3.87 -14.85
CA LEU A 8 14.79 -2.88 -14.89
C LEU A 8 13.80 -3.13 -16.03
N LEU A 9 14.28 -3.55 -17.20
CA LEU A 9 13.45 -3.97 -18.35
C LEU A 9 12.76 -5.33 -18.12
N ALA A 10 13.28 -6.14 -17.21
CA ALA A 10 12.71 -7.44 -16.83
C ALA A 10 11.76 -7.35 -15.62
N ALA A 11 11.64 -6.18 -14.98
CA ALA A 11 10.64 -5.96 -13.94
C ALA A 11 9.25 -5.92 -14.60
N SER A 12 8.63 -7.09 -14.71
CA SER A 12 7.25 -7.23 -15.16
C SER A 12 6.31 -6.94 -13.99
N ILE A 13 5.25 -6.18 -14.26
CA ILE A 13 4.13 -6.07 -13.32
C ILE A 13 3.37 -7.41 -13.35
N ASP A 14 3.29 -8.09 -12.22
CA ASP A 14 2.47 -9.29 -12.02
C ASP A 14 1.05 -8.86 -11.63
N GLY A 15 0.15 -8.79 -12.61
CA GLY A 15 -1.24 -8.41 -12.38
C GLY A 15 -2.03 -9.39 -11.49
N GLU A 16 -1.63 -10.67 -11.45
CA GLU A 16 -2.26 -11.63 -10.54
C GLU A 16 -1.80 -11.39 -9.10
N ALA A 17 -0.54 -11.02 -8.88
CA ALA A 17 -0.06 -10.57 -7.57
C ALA A 17 -0.82 -9.34 -7.10
N ALA A 18 -0.97 -8.34 -7.97
CA ALA A 18 -1.74 -7.14 -7.64
C ALA A 18 -3.20 -7.46 -7.28
N LEU A 19 -3.85 -8.33 -8.05
CA LEU A 19 -5.22 -8.77 -7.77
C LEU A 19 -5.33 -9.52 -6.44
N ARG A 20 -4.32 -10.31 -6.04
CA ARG A 20 -4.30 -10.99 -4.73
C ARG A 20 -4.27 -9.98 -3.58
N HIS A 21 -3.47 -8.92 -3.67
CA HIS A 21 -3.43 -7.87 -2.66
C HIS A 21 -4.75 -7.08 -2.58
N ALA A 22 -5.31 -6.69 -3.73
CA ALA A 22 -6.61 -6.03 -3.80
C ALA A 22 -7.73 -6.90 -3.17
N SER A 23 -7.71 -8.20 -3.48
CA SER A 23 -8.68 -9.16 -2.93
C SER A 23 -8.51 -9.37 -1.43
N ALA A 24 -7.27 -9.37 -0.92
CA ALA A 24 -7.00 -9.52 0.51
C ALA A 24 -7.50 -8.32 1.32
N LEU A 25 -7.29 -7.09 0.83
CA LEU A 25 -7.86 -5.89 1.42
C LEU A 25 -9.39 -5.90 1.39
N ALA A 26 -9.98 -6.24 0.24
CA ALA A 26 -11.44 -6.35 0.10
C ALA A 26 -12.05 -7.42 1.03
N ALA A 27 -11.32 -8.51 1.29
CA ALA A 27 -11.76 -9.59 2.18
C ALA A 27 -11.86 -9.17 3.65
N LEU A 28 -11.22 -8.06 4.06
CA LEU A 28 -11.45 -7.46 5.38
C LEU A 28 -12.90 -6.94 5.53
N GLY A 29 -13.59 -6.69 4.42
CA GLY A 29 -14.84 -5.94 4.34
C GLY A 29 -14.61 -4.43 4.40
N PRO A 30 -15.68 -3.62 4.39
CA PRO A 30 -15.57 -2.16 4.39
C PRO A 30 -14.70 -1.68 5.55
N HIS A 31 -13.66 -0.91 5.25
CA HIS A 31 -12.69 -0.37 6.20
C HIS A 31 -12.50 1.14 6.02
N PRO A 32 -13.55 1.97 6.18
CA PRO A 32 -13.41 3.42 6.15
C PRO A 32 -12.43 3.91 7.21
N TRP A 33 -11.75 5.03 6.94
CA TRP A 33 -10.91 5.69 7.93
C TRP A 33 -11.71 5.97 9.22
N GLY A 34 -11.14 5.53 10.35
CA GLY A 34 -11.71 5.69 11.69
C GLY A 34 -12.57 4.50 12.11
N SER A 35 -12.83 3.55 11.22
CA SER A 35 -13.49 2.30 11.55
C SER A 35 -12.55 1.35 12.32
N PRO A 36 -13.08 0.36 13.06
CA PRO A 36 -12.27 -0.68 13.69
C PRO A 36 -11.38 -1.47 12.72
N ARG A 37 -11.70 -1.46 11.42
CA ARG A 37 -10.95 -2.18 10.39
C ARG A 37 -9.91 -1.32 9.67
N SER A 38 -9.87 0.00 9.87
CA SER A 38 -8.86 0.85 9.20
C SER A 38 -7.44 0.53 9.65
N HIS A 39 -7.24 0.24 10.95
CA HIS A 39 -5.91 -0.10 11.46
C HIS A 39 -5.43 -1.48 10.97
N PRO A 40 -6.24 -2.56 11.02
CA PRO A 40 -5.90 -3.83 10.36
C PRO A 40 -5.58 -3.70 8.87
N ALA A 41 -6.29 -2.83 8.12
CA ALA A 41 -5.97 -2.57 6.72
C ALA A 41 -4.56 -1.95 6.58
N ALA A 42 -4.23 -0.94 7.39
CA ALA A 42 -2.90 -0.33 7.41
C ALA A 42 -1.79 -1.33 7.81
N GLU A 43 -2.05 -2.20 8.79
CA GLU A 43 -1.13 -3.26 9.21
C GLU A 43 -0.87 -4.27 8.08
N TYR A 44 -1.92 -4.66 7.34
CA TYR A 44 -1.78 -5.52 6.16
C TYR A 44 -0.85 -4.89 5.12
N VAL A 45 -1.11 -3.64 4.72
CA VAL A 45 -0.26 -2.94 3.74
C VAL A 45 1.19 -2.84 4.23
N ALA A 46 1.39 -2.50 5.51
CA ALA A 46 2.72 -2.42 6.09
C ALA A 46 3.44 -3.78 6.10
N ALA A 47 2.72 -4.87 6.34
CA ALA A 47 3.28 -6.23 6.27
C ALA A 47 3.69 -6.57 4.84
N GLN A 48 2.86 -6.29 3.84
CA GLN A 48 3.16 -6.57 2.44
C GLN A 48 4.37 -5.75 1.93
N LEU A 49 4.50 -4.47 2.31
CA LEU A 49 5.69 -3.68 1.99
C LEU A 49 6.98 -4.27 2.58
N ARG A 50 6.91 -4.80 3.81
CA ARG A 50 8.05 -5.48 4.44
C ARG A 50 8.38 -6.80 3.75
N GLU A 51 7.37 -7.58 3.39
CA GLU A 51 7.52 -8.83 2.64
C GLU A 51 8.12 -8.59 1.24
N ALA A 52 7.80 -7.45 0.62
CA ALA A 52 8.42 -6.99 -0.64
C ALA A 52 9.88 -6.52 -0.49
N GLY A 53 10.43 -6.51 0.72
CA GLY A 53 11.84 -6.21 0.99
C GLY A 53 12.13 -4.78 1.42
N LEU A 54 11.12 -3.93 1.65
CA LEU A 54 11.34 -2.60 2.21
C LEU A 54 11.69 -2.73 3.69
N THR A 55 12.85 -2.21 4.07
CA THR A 55 13.33 -2.26 5.46
C THR A 55 12.85 -1.07 6.29
N GLU A 56 12.53 0.06 5.65
CA GLU A 56 12.01 1.26 6.29
C GLU A 56 10.49 1.36 6.05
N VAL A 57 9.70 0.65 6.86
CA VAL A 57 8.22 0.72 6.80
C VAL A 57 7.66 1.18 8.15
N ARG A 58 6.95 2.31 8.14
CA ARG A 58 6.35 2.92 9.35
C ARG A 58 4.85 3.18 9.16
N LEU A 59 4.11 2.97 10.25
CA LEU A 59 2.76 3.50 10.42
C LEU A 59 2.88 4.93 10.94
N GLN A 60 2.21 5.87 10.28
CA GLN A 60 2.14 7.26 10.68
C GLN A 60 0.71 7.58 11.08
N GLU A 61 0.46 7.61 12.38
CA GLU A 61 -0.82 8.03 12.91
C GLU A 61 -1.05 9.52 12.66
N PHE A 62 -2.31 9.87 12.39
CA PHE A 62 -2.76 11.25 12.30
C PHE A 62 -4.17 11.37 12.85
N GLU A 63 -4.58 12.60 13.13
CA GLU A 63 -5.94 12.94 13.51
C GLU A 63 -6.42 14.10 12.64
N SER A 64 -7.64 13.99 12.12
CA SER A 64 -8.27 15.07 11.37
C SER A 64 -9.77 15.00 11.59
N GLN A 65 -10.38 16.16 11.87
CA GLN A 65 -11.79 16.27 12.26
C GLN A 65 -12.19 15.36 13.44
N GLY A 66 -11.25 15.09 14.36
CA GLY A 66 -11.46 14.20 15.52
C GLY A 66 -11.46 12.70 15.17
N ILE A 67 -11.15 12.34 13.93
CA ILE A 67 -11.06 10.95 13.48
C ILE A 67 -9.59 10.57 13.35
N ARG A 68 -9.18 9.45 13.95
CA ARG A 68 -7.81 8.92 13.87
C ARG A 68 -7.63 8.06 12.64
N GLY A 69 -6.56 8.32 11.90
CA GLY A 69 -6.16 7.58 10.70
C GLY A 69 -4.72 7.13 10.79
N THR A 70 -4.31 6.33 9.81
CA THR A 70 -2.95 5.79 9.76
C THR A 70 -2.48 5.80 8.32
N ASN A 71 -1.44 6.57 8.01
CA ASN A 71 -0.73 6.41 6.75
C ASN A 71 0.27 5.27 6.88
N VAL A 72 0.52 4.54 5.78
CA VAL A 72 1.59 3.56 5.69
C VAL A 72 2.67 4.12 4.78
N ILE A 73 3.90 4.22 5.29
CA ILE A 73 5.01 4.82 4.54
C ILE A 73 6.14 3.80 4.47
N GLY A 74 6.38 3.30 3.26
CA GLY A 74 7.56 2.52 2.90
C GLY A 74 8.59 3.41 2.22
N VAL A 75 9.87 3.24 2.56
CA VAL A 75 10.96 3.94 1.91
C VAL A 75 11.97 2.94 1.36
N LEU A 76 12.24 3.04 0.05
CA LEU A 76 13.37 2.40 -0.60
C LEU A 76 14.45 3.44 -0.82
N ARG A 77 15.60 3.30 -0.13
CA ARG A 77 16.71 4.25 -0.25
C ARG A 77 17.51 4.00 -1.52
N ALA A 78 17.73 5.06 -2.29
CA ALA A 78 18.71 5.10 -3.36
C ALA A 78 19.89 6.02 -2.95
N PRO A 79 21.10 5.83 -3.50
CA PRO A 79 22.21 6.75 -3.29
C PRO A 79 21.99 8.16 -3.86
N ASP A 80 21.06 8.30 -4.81
CA ASP A 80 20.74 9.55 -5.49
C ASP A 80 19.75 10.40 -4.65
N PRO A 81 19.86 11.75 -4.64
CA PRO A 81 18.94 12.61 -3.92
C PRO A 81 17.54 12.76 -4.55
N GLU A 82 17.32 12.30 -5.78
CA GLU A 82 16.01 12.34 -6.43
C GLU A 82 14.98 11.47 -5.70
N LEU A 83 13.77 12.01 -5.55
CA LEU A 83 12.66 11.35 -4.86
C LEU A 83 11.52 11.09 -5.85
N VAL A 84 11.10 9.83 -5.93
CA VAL A 84 9.83 9.43 -6.56
C VAL A 84 8.85 9.06 -5.46
N VAL A 85 7.66 9.63 -5.51
CA VAL A 85 6.56 9.30 -4.58
C VAL A 85 5.49 8.54 -5.35
N LEU A 86 5.19 7.33 -4.88
CA LEU A 86 4.06 6.52 -5.32
C LEU A 86 3.04 6.46 -4.17
N GLY A 87 1.76 6.53 -4.49
CA GLY A 87 0.71 6.55 -3.49
C GLY A 87 -0.60 5.96 -3.98
N ALA A 88 -1.28 5.30 -3.05
CA ALA A 88 -2.66 4.85 -3.12
C ALA A 88 -3.31 5.13 -1.76
N HIS A 89 -4.64 5.17 -1.69
CA HIS A 89 -5.30 5.13 -0.39
C HIS A 89 -5.36 3.66 0.08
N HIS A 90 -5.76 3.37 1.33
CA HIS A 90 -6.05 1.98 1.76
C HIS A 90 -7.32 1.91 2.63
N ASP A 91 -8.17 2.94 2.56
CA ASP A 91 -9.46 3.06 3.22
C ASP A 91 -10.60 3.04 2.20
N THR A 92 -11.70 2.37 2.55
CA THR A 92 -12.88 2.34 1.69
C THR A 92 -13.80 3.52 1.95
N ALA A 93 -14.57 3.91 0.93
CA ALA A 93 -15.82 4.61 1.19
C ALA A 93 -16.73 3.79 2.14
N PRO A 94 -17.66 4.42 2.88
CA PRO A 94 -18.63 3.71 3.72
C PRO A 94 -19.38 2.62 2.93
N GLU A 95 -19.46 1.42 3.50
CA GLU A 95 -20.13 0.23 2.94
C GLU A 95 -19.56 -0.32 1.61
N ALA A 96 -18.57 0.35 1.01
CA ALA A 96 -17.97 -0.08 -0.23
C ALA A 96 -17.12 -1.37 -0.05
N PRO A 97 -17.09 -2.26 -1.06
CA PRO A 97 -16.35 -3.52 -0.97
C PRO A 97 -14.82 -3.34 -0.99
N GLY A 98 -14.31 -2.22 -1.50
CA GLY A 98 -12.89 -1.87 -1.39
C GLY A 98 -11.93 -2.53 -2.38
N ALA A 99 -12.42 -3.30 -3.37
CA ALA A 99 -11.54 -4.06 -4.28
C ALA A 99 -10.89 -3.22 -5.39
N TYR A 100 -11.64 -2.32 -6.03
CA TYR A 100 -11.11 -1.43 -7.08
C TYR A 100 -10.72 -0.08 -6.48
N ASP A 101 -11.74 0.61 -5.95
CA ASP A 101 -11.63 1.74 -5.03
C ASP A 101 -11.79 1.12 -3.64
N ASP A 102 -10.73 0.54 -3.09
CA ASP A 102 -9.37 1.11 -3.07
C ASP A 102 -8.24 0.14 -3.46
N GLY A 103 -8.35 -1.12 -3.04
CA GLY A 103 -7.24 -2.08 -3.03
C GLY A 103 -6.57 -2.34 -4.38
N GLY A 104 -7.19 -1.96 -5.50
CA GLY A 104 -6.59 -2.02 -6.82
C GLY A 104 -5.35 -1.13 -6.94
N GLY A 105 -5.37 0.07 -6.35
CA GLY A 105 -4.21 0.97 -6.32
C GLY A 105 -3.11 0.46 -5.38
N VAL A 106 -3.50 -0.09 -4.24
CA VAL A 106 -2.56 -0.66 -3.25
C VAL A 106 -1.85 -1.91 -3.76
N GLY A 107 -2.55 -2.72 -4.57
CA GLY A 107 -2.01 -3.98 -5.06
C GLY A 107 -0.92 -3.82 -6.12
N VAL A 108 -0.89 -2.69 -6.83
CA VAL A 108 0.09 -2.38 -7.88
C VAL A 108 1.37 -1.82 -7.28
#